data_AF-A0A7G8GL58-F1
#
_entry.id   AF-A0A7G8GL58-F1
#
_cell.length_a   1.000
_cell.length_b   1.000
_cell.length_c   1.000
_cell.angle_alpha   90.00
_cell.angle_beta   90.00
_cell.angle_gamma   90.00
#
_symmetry.space_group_name_H-M   'P 1'
#
loop_
_entity.id
_entity.type
_entity.pdbx_description
1 polymer ?
#
loop_
_entity_poly.entity_id
_entity_poly.type
_entity_poly.pdbx_seq_one_letter_code
_entity_poly.pdbx_strand_id
1 'polypeptide(L)' 'MSNILDHVSPSPVLDGLDDWPRSATRKEWFRITRELVANTIADMDLEPAAEAEVIDAFTSAGLL' A
#
# COMPACT_ATOMS: atom_id res chain seq x y z
N MET A 1 1.17 -24.87 3.80
CA MET A 1 1.35 -24.00 2.62
C MET A 1 2.02 -22.76 3.14
N SER A 2 3.25 -22.45 2.72
CA SER A 2 3.90 -21.20 3.13
C SER A 2 3.15 -20.03 2.50
N ASN A 3 2.77 -19.06 3.31
CA ASN A 3 2.17 -17.83 2.87
C ASN A 3 3.28 -16.93 2.33
N ILE A 4 3.05 -16.24 1.21
CA ILE A 4 4.05 -15.30 0.63
C ILE A 4 4.45 -14.23 1.66
N LEU A 5 3.56 -13.96 2.62
CA LEU A 5 3.75 -13.01 3.69
C LEU A 5 4.61 -13.54 4.86
N ASP A 6 4.92 -14.84 4.90
CA ASP A 6 5.76 -15.43 5.97
C ASP A 6 7.21 -14.88 5.97
N HIS A 7 7.64 -14.27 4.86
CA HIS A 7 8.97 -13.69 4.70
C HIS A 7 8.99 -12.16 4.77
N VAL A 8 7.83 -11.53 4.92
CA VAL A 8 7.74 -10.07 5.02
C VAL A 8 7.82 -9.69 6.49
N SER A 9 8.81 -8.87 6.84
CA SER A 9 8.93 -8.33 8.20
C SER A 9 7.61 -7.66 8.60
N PRO A 10 7.12 -7.84 9.84
CA PRO A 10 5.98 -7.10 10.38
C PRO A 10 6.38 -5.64 10.55
N SER A 11 6.38 -4.92 9.44
CA SER A 11 6.54 -3.47 9.35
C SER A 11 5.21 -2.82 9.73
N PRO A 12 5.19 -1.59 10.29
CA PRO A 12 3.95 -0.84 10.54
C PRO A 12 3.03 -0.73 9.31
N VAL A 13 3.61 -0.82 8.10
CA VAL A 13 2.89 -0.90 6.81
C VAL A 13 1.88 -2.05 6.74
N LEU A 14 2.10 -3.13 7.51
CA LEU A 14 1.23 -4.31 7.54
C LEU A 14 0.41 -4.42 8.84
N ASP A 15 0.33 -3.35 9.64
CA ASP A 15 -0.59 -3.34 10.77
C ASP A 15 -2.04 -3.53 10.28
N GLY A 16 -2.76 -4.44 10.91
CA GLY A 16 -4.12 -4.84 10.49
C GLY A 16 -4.15 -5.86 9.34
N LEU A 17 -3.04 -6.50 8.98
CA LEU A 17 -3.00 -7.56 7.95
C LEU A 17 -4.00 -8.71 8.21
N ASP A 18 -4.22 -9.07 9.48
CA ASP A 18 -5.21 -10.09 9.85
C ASP A 18 -6.67 -9.64 9.57
N ASP A 19 -6.91 -8.33 9.54
CA ASP A 19 -8.19 -7.72 9.20
C ASP A 19 -8.38 -7.59 7.67
N TRP A 20 -7.34 -7.88 6.88
CA TRP A 20 -7.44 -7.80 5.42
C TRP A 20 -8.40 -8.87 4.90
N PRO A 21 -9.30 -8.51 3.97
CA PRO A 21 -10.32 -9.42 3.47
C PRO A 21 -9.71 -10.59 2.70
N ARG A 22 -9.70 -11.77 3.33
CA ARG A 22 -9.13 -13.02 2.78
C ARG A 22 -9.72 -13.45 1.43
N SER A 23 -10.92 -12.98 1.11
CA SER A 23 -11.64 -13.25 -0.14
C SER A 23 -12.17 -11.97 -0.79
N ALA A 24 -11.38 -10.90 -0.78
CA ALA A 24 -11.69 -9.70 -1.53
C ALA A 24 -11.65 -9.97 -3.05
N THR A 25 -12.58 -9.33 -3.78
CA THR A 25 -12.51 -9.31 -5.25
C THR A 25 -11.24 -8.58 -5.68
N ARG A 26 -10.76 -8.82 -6.92
CA ARG A 26 -9.62 -8.08 -7.46
C ARG A 26 -9.81 -6.55 -7.40
N LYS A 27 -11.04 -6.08 -7.60
CA LYS A 27 -11.39 -4.65 -7.49
C LYS A 27 -11.24 -4.13 -6.07
N GLU A 28 -11.65 -4.92 -5.09
CA GLU A 28 -11.53 -4.59 -3.67
C GLU A 28 -10.06 -4.56 -3.23
N TRP A 29 -9.25 -5.51 -3.70
CA TRP A 29 -7.81 -5.49 -3.48
C TRP A 29 -7.15 -4.24 -4.06
N PHE A 30 -7.48 -3.85 -5.29
CA PHE A 30 -6.96 -2.61 -5.86
C PHE A 30 -7.36 -1.36 -5.05
N ARG A 31 -8.58 -1.33 -4.51
CA ARG A 31 -9.04 -0.23 -3.65
C ARG A 31 -8.20 -0.15 -2.38
N ILE A 32 -8.01 -1.28 -1.69
CA ILE A 32 -7.22 -1.36 -0.44
C ILE A 32 -5.76 -0.96 -0.70
N THR A 33 -5.16 -1.45 -1.78
CA THR A 33 -3.78 -1.10 -2.13
C THR A 33 -3.61 0.39 -2.41
N ARG A 34 -4.55 1.02 -3.13
CA ARG A 34 -4.54 2.46 -3.40
C ARG A 34 -4.63 3.27 -2.11
N GLU A 35 -5.51 2.86 -1.20
CA GLU A 35 -5.70 3.50 0.10
C GLU A 35 -4.45 3.38 0.98
N LEU A 36 -3.84 2.19 1.04
CA LEU A 36 -2.60 1.94 1.79
C LEU A 36 -1.44 2.80 1.28
N VAL A 37 -1.26 2.86 -0.04
CA VAL A 37 -0.21 3.66 -0.68
C VAL A 37 -0.41 5.15 -0.38
N ALA A 38 -1.63 5.67 -0.53
CA ALA A 38 -1.93 7.08 -0.26
C ALA A 38 -1.66 7.45 1.21
N ASN A 39 -2.09 6.61 2.15
CA ASN A 39 -1.83 6.83 3.58
C ASN A 39 -0.34 6.76 3.90
N THR A 40 0.38 5.81 3.31
CA THR A 40 1.85 5.70 3.51
C THR A 40 2.56 6.94 3.00
N ILE A 41 2.17 7.48 1.83
CA ILE A 41 2.76 8.72 1.30
C ILE A 41 2.48 9.90 2.23
N ALA A 42 1.25 10.02 2.75
CA ALA A 42 0.90 11.07 3.71
C ALA A 42 1.70 10.97 5.01
N ASP A 43 1.94 9.74 5.51
CA ASP A 43 2.71 9.49 6.73
C ASP A 43 4.21 9.76 6.57
N MET A 44 4.73 9.81 5.33
CA MET A 44 6.14 10.11 5.07
C MET A 44 6.52 11.58 5.29
N ASP A 45 5.54 12.48 5.45
CA ASP A 45 5.74 13.94 5.70
C ASP A 45 6.77 14.56 4.72
N LEU A 46 6.55 14.31 3.43
CA LEU A 46 7.47 14.73 2.38
C LEU A 46 7.32 16.21 2.05
N GLU A 47 8.43 16.85 1.70
CA GLU A 47 8.40 18.18 1.08
C GLU A 47 7.63 18.11 -0.26
N PRO A 48 6.88 19.18 -0.64
CA PRO A 48 5.93 19.12 -1.76
C PRO A 48 6.50 18.64 -3.10
N ALA A 49 7.77 18.92 -3.37
CA ALA A 49 8.45 18.44 -4.57
C ALA A 49 8.69 16.93 -4.56
N ALA A 50 9.09 16.38 -3.41
CA ALA A 50 9.30 14.94 -3.25
C ALA A 50 7.97 14.18 -3.23
N GLU A 51 6.93 14.76 -2.61
CA GLU A 51 5.57 14.19 -2.65
C GLU A 51 5.05 14.07 -4.09
N ALA A 52 5.23 15.10 -4.91
CA ALA A 52 4.82 15.10 -6.32
C ALA A 52 5.55 14.02 -7.14
N GLU A 53 6.85 13.84 -6.94
CA GLU A 53 7.63 12.78 -7.60
C GLU A 53 7.15 11.38 -7.22
N VAL A 54 6.84 11.17 -5.94
CA VAL A 54 6.30 9.89 -5.45
C VAL A 54 4.91 9.63 -6.03
N ILE A 55 4.00 10.60 -6.00
CA ILE A 55 2.66 10.45 -6.59
C ILE A 55 2.75 10.11 -8.09
N ASP A 56 3.61 10.77 -8.85
CA ASP A 56 3.78 10.51 -10.28
C ASP A 56 4.33 9.10 -10.55
N ALA A 57 5.31 8.66 -9.76
CA ALA A 57 5.88 7.31 -9.86
C ALA A 57 4.83 6.22 -9.60
N PHE A 58 4.01 6.37 -8.56
CA PHE A 58 2.96 5.41 -8.21
C PHE A 58 1.78 5.45 -9.18
N THR A 59 1.43 6.61 -9.72
CA THR A 59 0.41 6.75 -10.78
C THR A 59 0.88 6.07 -12.08
N SER A 60 2.13 6.29 -12.48
CA SER A 60 2.73 5.65 -13.66
C SER A 60 2.81 4.13 -13.54
N ALA A 61 2.96 3.61 -12.31
CA ALA A 61 2.91 2.18 -12.01
C ALA A 61 1.47 1.61 -11.94
N GLY A 62 0.43 2.45 -12.06
CA GLY A 62 -0.99 2.06 -11.94
C GLY A 62 -1.46 1.79 -10.51
N LEU A 63 -0.67 2.20 -9.52
CA LEU A 63 -0.91 2.00 -8.10
C LEU A 63 -1.69 3.16 -7.45
N LEU A 64 -1.77 4.31 -8.12
CA LEU A 64 -2.66 5.45 -7.85
C LEU A 64 -3.52 5.77 -9.08
#